data_AF-A0A0P6RK83-F1
#
_entry.id   AF-A0A0P6RK83-F1
#
_cell.length_a   1.000
_cell.length_b   1.000
_cell.length_c   1.000
_cell.angle_alpha   90.00
_cell.angle_beta   90.00
_cell.angle_gamma   90.00
#
_symmetry.space_group_name_H-M   'P 1'
#
loop_
_entity.id
_entity.type
_entity.pdbx_description
1 polymer ?
#
loop_
_entity_poly.entity_id
_entity_poly.type
_entity_poly.pdbx_seq_one_letter_code
_entity_poly.pdbx_strand_id
1 'polypeptide(L)'
;MKVSVPDAALMVFTSAIVICSPILPLFMQARPQVGDIALVVASPWGDPAWIAKKAGVQEVAPERAPLGVLVALESPESVSQLYAYGAWLVIDGERILEICAI
;
A
#
# COMPACT_ATOMS: atom_id res chain seq x y z
N MET A 1 -1.60 -0.14 40.87
CA MET A 1 -2.69 -0.83 40.16
C MET A 1 -2.22 -2.23 39.83
N LYS A 2 -2.91 -3.27 40.30
CA LYS A 2 -2.56 -4.68 40.03
C LYS A 2 -3.44 -5.10 38.86
N VAL A 3 -2.88 -5.11 37.65
CA VAL A 3 -3.61 -5.55 36.45
C VAL A 3 -3.74 -7.07 36.55
N SER A 4 -4.96 -7.60 36.54
CA SER A 4 -5.18 -9.04 36.53
C SER A 4 -4.82 -9.58 35.13
N VAL A 5 -4.32 -10.83 35.05
CA VAL A 5 -3.98 -11.48 33.77
C VAL A 5 -5.10 -11.39 32.71
N PRO A 6 -6.40 -11.60 33.04
CA PRO A 6 -7.48 -11.41 32.07
C PRO A 6 -7.64 -9.97 31.57
N ASP A 7 -7.39 -8.96 32.42
CA ASP A 7 -7.48 -7.54 32.03
C ASP A 7 -6.34 -7.17 31.07
N ALA A 8 -5.13 -7.70 31.32
CA ALA A 8 -3.98 -7.49 30.44
C ALA A 8 -4.22 -8.10 29.05
N ALA A 9 -4.80 -9.29 28.97
CA ALA A 9 -5.12 -9.94 27.70
C ALA A 9 -6.15 -9.13 26.88
N LEU A 10 -7.19 -8.63 27.54
CA LEU A 10 -8.21 -7.76 26.93
C LEU A 10 -7.59 -6.46 26.41
N MET A 11 -6.75 -5.80 27.20
CA MET A 11 -6.07 -4.57 26.80
C MET A 11 -5.15 -4.77 25.59
N VAL A 12 -4.38 -5.87 25.56
CA VAL A 12 -3.52 -6.21 24.41
C VAL A 12 -4.36 -6.44 23.16
N PHE A 13 -5.45 -7.20 23.28
CA PHE A 13 -6.32 -7.51 22.14
C PHE A 13 -6.99 -6.26 21.56
N THR A 14 -7.56 -5.39 22.40
CA THR A 14 -8.17 -4.14 21.93
C THR A 14 -7.15 -3.19 21.32
N SER A 15 -5.94 -3.10 21.92
CA SER A 15 -4.87 -2.26 21.39
C SER A 15 -4.40 -2.76 20.01
N ALA A 16 -4.25 -4.07 19.83
CA ALA A 16 -3.90 -4.67 18.55
C ALA A 16 -4.94 -4.37 17.47
N ILE A 17 -6.24 -4.46 17.81
CA ILE A 17 -7.32 -4.10 16.87
C ILE A 17 -7.21 -2.64 16.45
N VAL A 18 -7.04 -1.72 17.40
CA VAL A 18 -6.96 -0.28 17.09
C VAL A 18 -5.73 0.02 16.23
N ILE A 19 -4.56 -0.53 16.57
CA ILE A 19 -3.31 -0.31 15.83
C ILE A 19 -3.41 -0.87 14.40
N CYS A 20 -4.07 -2.02 14.20
CA CYS A 20 -4.22 -2.63 12.89
C CYS A 20 -5.40 -2.06 12.08
N SER A 21 -6.34 -1.35 12.70
CA SER A 21 -7.55 -0.83 12.05
C SER A 21 -7.30 0.05 10.82
N PRO A 22 -6.33 0.98 10.77
CA PRO A 22 -6.12 1.81 9.58
C PRO A 22 -5.53 1.02 8.41
N ILE A 23 -4.90 -0.13 8.67
CA ILE A 23 -4.23 -0.95 7.66
C ILE A 23 -5.24 -1.92 7.01
N LEU A 24 -6.24 -2.38 7.76
CA LEU A 24 -7.25 -3.30 7.27
C LEU A 24 -7.94 -2.87 5.95
N PRO A 25 -8.40 -1.61 5.77
CA PRO A 25 -9.01 -1.19 4.50
C PRO A 25 -8.02 -1.22 3.33
N LEU A 26 -6.70 -1.14 3.57
CA LEU A 26 -5.68 -1.25 2.53
C LEU A 26 -5.54 -2.68 1.98
N PHE A 27 -5.94 -3.68 2.76
CA PHE A 27 -5.93 -5.09 2.34
C PHE A 27 -7.28 -5.58 1.81
N MET A 28 -8.38 -4.91 2.16
CA MET A 28 -9.74 -5.29 1.73
C MET A 28 -10.16 -4.67 0.39
N GLN A 29 -9.33 -3.82 -0.19
CA GLN A 29 -9.60 -3.17 -1.47
C GLN A 29 -9.48 -4.14 -2.66
N ALA A 30 -10.22 -3.83 -3.72
CA ALA A 30 -10.11 -4.57 -4.97
C ALA A 30 -8.68 -4.41 -5.52
N ARG A 31 -8.17 -5.48 -6.15
CA ARG A 31 -6.87 -5.40 -6.81
C ARG A 31 -6.98 -4.46 -8.01
N PRO A 32 -6.06 -3.50 -8.19
CA PRO A 32 -6.09 -2.60 -9.33
C PRO A 32 -5.94 -3.39 -10.63
N GLN A 33 -6.69 -2.97 -11.65
CA GLN A 33 -6.81 -3.62 -12.95
C GLN A 33 -6.16 -2.78 -14.06
N VAL A 34 -6.12 -3.34 -15.27
CA VAL A 34 -5.65 -2.62 -16.46
C VAL A 34 -6.52 -1.40 -16.70
N GLY A 35 -5.90 -0.25 -16.90
CA GLY A 35 -6.56 1.05 -17.02
C GLY A 35 -6.62 1.85 -15.72
N ASP A 36 -6.40 1.21 -14.57
CA ASP A 36 -6.44 1.87 -13.27
C ASP A 36 -5.11 2.55 -12.93
N ILE A 37 -5.18 3.49 -11.99
CA ILE A 37 -4.01 4.02 -11.30
C ILE A 37 -3.73 3.17 -10.06
N ALA A 38 -2.50 2.70 -9.93
CA ALA A 38 -2.05 1.95 -8.76
C ALA A 38 -1.02 2.76 -7.97
N LEU A 39 -1.10 2.68 -6.64
CA LEU A 39 0.01 3.06 -5.77
C LEU A 39 0.92 1.85 -5.56
N VAL A 40 2.17 2.01 -5.95
CA VAL A 40 3.24 1.04 -5.71
C VAL A 40 3.98 1.46 -4.45
N VAL A 41 4.02 0.58 -3.46
CA VAL A 41 4.71 0.81 -2.19
C VAL A 41 5.99 -0.03 -2.15
N ALA A 42 7.13 0.62 -1.90
CA ALA A 42 8.41 -0.01 -1.68
C ALA A 42 8.65 -0.30 -0.20
N SER A 43 9.64 -1.16 0.09
CA SER A 43 10.17 -1.30 1.45
C SER A 43 10.85 0.00 1.92
N PRO A 44 11.07 0.20 3.24
CA PRO A 44 11.80 1.35 3.80
C PRO A 44 13.19 1.60 3.23
N TRP A 45 13.78 0.58 2.60
CA TRP A 45 15.11 0.64 1.98
C TRP A 45 15.05 0.48 0.45
N GLY A 46 13.84 0.43 -0.12
CA GLY A 46 13.61 0.29 -1.56
C GLY A 46 13.36 1.63 -2.24
N ASP A 47 13.38 1.61 -3.57
CA ASP A 47 13.08 2.77 -4.41
C ASP A 47 11.83 2.47 -5.27
N PRO A 48 10.68 3.09 -4.98
CA PRO A 48 9.45 2.84 -5.72
C PRO A 48 9.54 3.28 -7.19
N ALA A 49 10.30 4.34 -7.51
CA ALA A 49 10.48 4.80 -8.88
C ALA A 49 11.36 3.83 -9.69
N TRP A 50 12.37 3.24 -9.05
CA TRP A 50 13.16 2.17 -9.67
C TRP A 50 12.29 0.94 -9.98
N ILE A 51 11.40 0.55 -9.07
CA ILE A 51 10.47 -0.57 -9.27
C ILE A 51 9.56 -0.30 -10.45
N ALA A 52 8.92 0.87 -10.49
CA ALA A 52 8.03 1.29 -11.59
C ALA A 52 8.77 1.27 -12.94
N LYS A 53 9.97 1.86 -12.99
CA LYS A 53 10.82 1.88 -14.19
C LYS A 53 11.21 0.49 -14.66
N LYS A 54 11.53 -0.44 -13.75
CA LYS A 54 11.89 -1.81 -14.09
C LYS A 54 10.70 -2.64 -14.55
N ALA A 55 9.54 -2.42 -13.93
CA ALA A 55 8.27 -3.01 -14.34
C ALA A 55 7.75 -2.45 -15.67
N GLY A 56 8.37 -1.39 -16.21
CA GLY A 56 7.97 -0.78 -17.48
C GLY A 56 6.65 -0.03 -17.41
N VAL A 57 6.22 0.39 -16.22
CA VAL A 57 4.99 1.15 -16.02
C VAL A 57 5.28 2.65 -15.92
N GLN A 58 4.34 3.47 -16.37
CA GLN A 58 4.49 4.93 -16.36
C GLN A 58 4.04 5.53 -15.02
N GLU A 59 4.87 6.41 -14.46
CA GLU A 59 4.48 7.23 -13.30
C GLU A 59 3.48 8.32 -13.72
N VAL A 60 2.44 8.54 -12.92
CA VAL A 60 1.34 9.47 -13.27
C VAL A 60 1.28 10.75 -12.44
N ALA A 61 2.04 10.82 -11.35
CA ALA A 61 2.05 11.98 -10.45
C ALA A 61 3.43 12.66 -10.40
N PRO A 62 3.48 14.00 -10.35
CA PRO A 62 4.75 14.74 -10.26
C PRO A 62 5.40 14.62 -8.87
N GLU A 63 4.58 14.54 -7.82
CA GLU A 63 5.00 14.36 -6.43
C GLU A 63 5.14 12.87 -6.12
N ARG A 64 6.19 12.52 -5.36
CA ARG A 64 6.48 11.15 -4.93
C ARG A 64 6.52 11.08 -3.42
N ALA A 65 5.89 10.06 -2.85
CA ALA A 65 6.05 9.75 -1.44
C ALA A 65 7.38 9.02 -1.23
N PRO A 66 8.01 9.10 -0.04
CA PRO A 66 9.28 8.42 0.24
C PRO A 66 9.27 6.92 -0.06
N LEU A 67 8.11 6.28 0.13
CA LEU A 67 7.92 4.85 -0.08
C LEU A 67 6.94 4.53 -1.21
N GLY A 68 6.39 5.53 -1.90
CA GLY A 68 5.24 5.35 -2.77
C GLY A 68 5.35 6.10 -4.09
N VAL A 69 4.95 5.43 -5.18
CA VAL A 69 4.79 6.07 -6.50
C VAL A 69 3.47 5.65 -7.14
N LEU A 70 2.78 6.60 -7.76
CA LEU A 70 1.56 6.36 -8.51
C LEU A 70 1.90 6.02 -9.96
N VAL A 71 1.34 4.92 -10.47
CA VAL A 71 1.60 4.42 -11.82
C VAL A 71 0.33 4.06 -12.56
N ALA A 72 0.35 4.17 -13.88
CA ALA A 72 -0.70 3.63 -14.75
C ALA A 72 -0.46 2.15 -15.03
N LEU A 73 -1.51 1.32 -14.92
CA LEU A 73 -1.46 -0.09 -15.29
C LEU A 73 -1.91 -0.27 -16.74
N GLU A 74 -0.97 -0.50 -17.64
CA GLU A 74 -1.26 -0.59 -19.09
C GLU A 74 -1.44 -2.03 -19.59
N SER A 75 -1.00 -3.03 -18.82
CA SER A 75 -1.08 -4.44 -19.22
C SER A 75 -1.54 -5.35 -18.08
N PRO A 76 -2.10 -6.53 -18.40
CA PRO A 76 -2.49 -7.52 -17.38
C PRO A 76 -1.31 -8.01 -16.52
N GLU A 77 -0.09 -7.83 -17.01
CA GLU A 77 1.16 -8.27 -16.38
C GLU A 77 1.79 -7.17 -15.51
N SER A 78 1.33 -5.91 -15.61
CA SER A 78 1.91 -4.78 -14.88
C SER A 78 2.00 -5.05 -13.39
N VAL A 79 0.93 -5.57 -12.78
CA VAL A 79 0.90 -5.86 -11.33
C VAL A 79 1.87 -6.98 -10.95
N SER A 80 1.95 -8.06 -11.73
CA SER A 80 2.87 -9.17 -11.42
C SER A 80 4.33 -8.75 -11.60
N GLN A 81 4.64 -7.92 -12.60
CA GLN A 81 5.98 -7.35 -12.80
C GLN A 81 6.38 -6.43 -11.64
N LEU A 82 5.47 -5.58 -11.16
CA LEU A 82 5.73 -4.72 -9.99
C LEU A 82 6.15 -5.52 -8.76
N TYR A 83 5.44 -6.62 -8.46
CA TYR A 83 5.84 -7.53 -7.38
C TYR A 83 7.18 -8.26 -7.68
N ALA A 84 7.41 -8.67 -8.92
CA ALA A 84 8.66 -9.33 -9.32
C ALA A 84 9.89 -8.43 -9.15
N TYR A 85 9.72 -7.11 -9.29
CA TYR A 85 10.77 -6.12 -9.07
C TYR A 85 10.84 -5.59 -7.63
N GLY A 86 10.04 -6.13 -6.70
CA GLY A 86 10.19 -5.87 -5.27
C GLY A 86 9.21 -4.86 -4.68
N ALA A 87 8.08 -4.60 -5.34
CA ALA A 87 6.96 -3.92 -4.68
C ALA A 87 6.53 -4.73 -3.44
N TRP A 88 6.37 -4.04 -2.30
CA TRP A 88 5.77 -4.63 -1.10
C TRP A 88 4.26 -4.69 -1.23
N LEU A 89 3.65 -3.62 -1.74
CA LEU A 89 2.22 -3.54 -1.98
C LEU A 89 1.97 -2.86 -3.32
N VAL A 90 0.93 -3.31 -4.01
CA VAL A 90 0.33 -2.64 -5.17
C VAL A 90 -1.14 -2.51 -4.85
N ILE A 91 -1.57 -1.28 -4.57
CA ILE A 91 -2.90 -0.94 -4.06
C ILE A 91 -3.59 0.04 -5.01
N ASP A 92 -4.91 0.12 -4.91
CA ASP A 92 -5.76 1.05 -5.66
C ASP A 92 -5.33 2.50 -5.36
N GLY A 93 -4.75 3.15 -6.37
CA GLY A 93 -4.21 4.50 -6.24
C GLY A 93 -5.30 5.56 -6.19
N GLU A 94 -6.45 5.35 -6.85
CA GLU A 94 -7.56 6.28 -6.83
C GLU A 94 -8.15 6.39 -5.42
N ARG A 95 -8.33 5.25 -4.75
CA ARG A 95 -8.79 5.20 -3.35
C ARG A 95 -7.83 5.87 -2.37
N ILE A 96 -6.53 5.77 -2.62
CA ILE A 96 -5.55 6.46 -1.77
C ILE A 96 -5.58 7.97 -2.02
N LEU A 97 -5.74 8.40 -3.27
CA LEU A 97 -5.89 9.81 -3.59
C LEU A 97 -7.13 10.44 -2.95
N GLU A 98 -8.22 9.68 -2.77
CA GLU A 98 -9.41 10.14 -2.00
C GLU A 98 -9.07 10.50 -0.54
N ILE A 99 -8.08 9.84 0.07
CA ILE A 99 -7.64 10.12 1.46
C ILE A 99 -6.77 11.38 1.51
N CYS A 100 -6.02 11.66 0.44
CA CYS A 100 -5.14 12.81 0.31
C CYS A 100 -5.85 14.06 -0.24
N ALA A 101 -7.12 13.96 -0.60
CA ALA A 101 -7.93 15.09 -1.05
C ALA A 101 -8.25 16.01 0.14
N ILE A 102 -7.39 17.00 0.34
CA ILE A 102 -7.61 18.14 1.23
C ILE A 102 -8.07 19.33 0.39
#